data_AF-A0A6P3XE43-F1
#
_entry.id   AF-A0A6P3XE43-F1
#
_cell.length_a   1.000
_cell.length_b   1.000
_cell.length_c   1.000
_cell.angle_alpha   90.00
_cell.angle_beta   90.00
_cell.angle_gamma   90.00
#
_symmetry.space_group_name_H-M   'P 1'
#
loop_
_entity.id
_entity.type
_entity.pdbx_description
1 polymer ?
#
loop_
_entity_poly.entity_id
_entity_poly.type
_entity_poly.pdbx_seq_one_letter_code
_entity_poly.pdbx_strand_id
1 'polypeptide(L)'
;MNMINLSLFKRWSPGGTWRPDNPRRYYVIAGTHYVYLPSWGSMQMEFIDKTLPHAKFRLLDLQHDIGLFRLRRPFHTNLYIQYVVLPVKYIANLQDMYTEHCIAAGWGRHIPDSNRGSGTYLRHVRVPLISAMKCPMPNINIETQVCAGLLEGGRDACKGDSGGPLICNGTQVGIISWGEGCALPNSPGVYSRVDFYLDWLNETIQRNGVSKYSFRPVASIAFALYWLYLFLMC
;
A
#
# COMPACT_ATOMS: atom_id res chain seq x y z
N MET A 1 12.00 -0.05 1.30
CA MET A 1 10.96 -0.46 2.26
C MET A 1 9.65 -0.52 1.50
N ASN A 2 8.75 -1.42 1.84
CA ASN A 2 7.43 -1.49 1.20
C ASN A 2 6.33 -1.28 2.25
N MET A 3 5.22 -0.70 1.80
CA MET A 3 4.05 -0.44 2.64
C MET A 3 3.19 -1.69 2.76
N ILE A 4 2.62 -1.84 3.95
CA ILE A 4 1.70 -2.90 4.32
C ILE A 4 0.63 -2.30 5.21
N ASN A 5 -0.46 -3.04 5.33
CA ASN A 5 -1.39 -2.86 6.41
C ASN A 5 -0.97 -3.70 7.63
N LEU A 6 -1.25 -3.21 8.84
CA LEU A 6 -0.78 -3.84 10.08
C LEU A 6 -1.64 -5.01 10.55
N SER A 7 -2.79 -5.23 9.92
CA SER A 7 -3.59 -6.44 10.10
C SER A 7 -2.86 -7.73 9.75
N LEU A 8 -1.78 -7.68 8.95
CA LEU A 8 -1.05 -8.85 8.45
C LEU A 8 0.04 -9.41 9.38
N PHE A 9 0.50 -8.67 10.39
CA PHE A 9 1.71 -9.03 11.19
C PHE A 9 1.41 -9.16 12.69
N LYS A 10 0.43 -10.01 13.05
CA LYS A 10 -0.13 -10.05 14.41
C LYS A 10 0.10 -11.38 15.14
N ARG A 11 0.58 -11.28 16.40
CA ARG A 11 0.34 -12.25 17.48
C ARG A 11 -0.30 -11.53 18.67
N TRP A 12 -1.46 -12.00 19.13
CA TRP A 12 -2.12 -11.53 20.34
C TRP A 12 -1.33 -11.98 21.58
N SER A 13 -1.00 -11.05 22.49
CA SER A 13 -0.43 -11.41 23.80
C SER A 13 -1.54 -11.48 24.85
N PRO A 14 -1.45 -12.39 25.84
CA PRO A 14 -2.48 -12.52 26.87
C PRO A 14 -2.75 -11.26 27.71
N GLY A 15 -1.86 -10.26 27.67
CA GLY A 15 -1.99 -8.99 28.42
C GLY A 15 -2.57 -7.83 27.62
N GLY A 16 -3.24 -8.07 26.49
CA GLY A 16 -3.89 -7.01 25.69
C GLY A 16 -2.93 -6.05 24.98
N THR A 17 -1.62 -6.35 24.97
CA THR A 17 -0.60 -5.54 24.27
C THR A 17 -0.18 -6.21 22.97
N TRP A 18 -0.15 -5.42 21.90
CA TRP A 18 0.31 -5.88 20.59
C TRP A 18 1.82 -5.99 20.58
N ARG A 19 2.33 -7.17 20.20
CA ARG A 19 3.75 -7.36 19.92
C ARG A 19 3.92 -7.63 18.42
N PRO A 20 4.86 -6.95 17.74
CA PRO A 20 5.25 -7.35 16.39
C PRO A 20 5.64 -8.83 16.41
N ASP A 21 5.05 -9.65 15.54
CA ASP A 21 5.52 -11.02 15.39
C ASP A 21 6.95 -11.01 14.81
N ASN A 22 7.70 -12.08 15.03
CA ASN A 22 9.09 -12.16 14.63
C ASN A 22 9.21 -11.92 13.11
N PRO A 23 9.86 -10.83 12.65
CA PRO A 23 9.93 -10.48 11.23
C PRO A 23 10.53 -11.62 10.39
N ARG A 24 11.41 -12.44 10.98
CA ARG A 24 12.06 -13.57 10.30
C ARG A 24 11.10 -14.72 9.95
N ARG A 25 9.86 -14.70 10.43
CA ARG A 25 8.82 -15.67 10.03
C ARG A 25 8.17 -15.34 8.70
N TYR A 26 8.44 -14.15 8.17
CA TYR A 26 7.79 -13.65 6.98
C TYR A 26 8.81 -13.47 5.85
N TYR A 27 8.32 -13.70 4.65
CA TYR A 27 9.02 -13.42 3.40
C TYR A 27 8.05 -12.71 2.47
N VAL A 28 8.61 -12.08 1.45
CA VAL A 28 7.86 -11.35 0.43
C VAL A 28 8.19 -11.97 -0.91
N ILE A 29 7.17 -12.15 -1.73
CA ILE A 29 7.31 -12.54 -3.12
C ILE A 29 6.91 -11.34 -3.98
N ALA A 30 7.78 -10.95 -4.90
CA ALA A 30 7.53 -9.94 -5.91
C ALA A 30 7.56 -10.57 -7.31
N GLY A 31 6.91 -9.94 -8.30
CA GLY A 31 6.91 -10.41 -9.70
C GLY A 31 6.11 -11.68 -9.93
N THR A 32 5.16 -12.02 -9.06
CA THR A 32 4.28 -13.18 -9.23
C THR A 32 2.92 -12.79 -9.77
N HIS A 33 2.35 -13.64 -10.63
CA HIS A 33 0.94 -13.54 -11.04
C HIS A 33 0.06 -14.51 -10.25
N TYR A 34 0.60 -15.65 -9.83
CA TYR A 34 -0.12 -16.70 -9.10
C TYR A 34 0.25 -16.69 -7.61
N VAL A 35 -0.73 -16.91 -6.74
CA VAL A 35 -0.49 -16.90 -5.28
C VAL A 35 0.02 -18.25 -4.76
N TYR A 36 -0.43 -19.37 -5.35
CA TYR A 36 -0.09 -20.73 -4.91
C TYR A 36 0.89 -21.45 -5.84
N LEU A 37 1.23 -20.84 -6.98
CA LEU A 37 2.13 -21.43 -7.98
C LEU A 37 3.31 -20.50 -8.23
N PRO A 38 4.52 -21.06 -8.39
CA PRO A 38 5.69 -20.25 -8.75
C PRO A 38 5.50 -19.62 -10.14
N SER A 39 5.77 -18.32 -10.23
CA SER A 39 5.86 -17.61 -11.52
C SER A 39 7.32 -17.67 -11.99
N TRP A 40 7.72 -18.82 -12.53
CA TRP A 40 9.10 -19.09 -12.96
C TRP A 40 9.61 -18.00 -13.91
N GLY A 41 10.80 -17.46 -13.63
CA GLY A 41 11.45 -16.43 -14.44
C GLY A 41 11.05 -14.98 -14.12
N SER A 42 9.93 -14.74 -13.45
CA SER A 42 9.51 -13.38 -13.06
C SER A 42 9.59 -13.14 -11.54
N MET A 43 9.39 -14.19 -10.74
CA MET A 43 9.31 -14.07 -9.28
C MET A 43 10.67 -13.87 -8.60
N GLN A 44 10.70 -13.04 -7.57
CA GLN A 44 11.79 -12.96 -6.60
C GLN A 44 11.23 -13.12 -5.19
N MET A 45 11.98 -13.77 -4.31
CA MET A 45 11.62 -13.97 -2.91
C MET A 45 12.72 -13.43 -1.99
N GLU A 46 12.35 -12.70 -0.95
CA GLU A 46 13.31 -12.27 0.08
C GLU A 46 12.65 -12.20 1.47
N PHE A 47 13.46 -12.46 2.50
CA PHE A 47 13.01 -12.43 3.88
C PHE A 47 12.84 -11.02 4.41
N ILE A 48 11.91 -10.86 5.35
CA ILE A 48 11.76 -9.61 6.11
C ILE A 48 12.80 -9.57 7.24
N ASP A 49 13.57 -8.50 7.27
CA ASP A 49 14.55 -8.22 8.32
C ASP A 49 13.92 -7.41 9.46
N LYS A 50 13.02 -6.47 9.15
CA LYS A 50 12.34 -5.65 10.16
C LYS A 50 10.92 -5.29 9.75
N THR A 51 10.00 -5.31 10.70
CA THR A 51 8.65 -4.73 10.60
C THR A 51 8.59 -3.43 11.41
N LEU A 52 7.92 -2.42 10.87
CA LEU A 52 7.90 -1.05 11.37
C LEU A 52 6.45 -0.55 11.37
N PRO A 53 5.65 -0.95 12.37
CA PRO A 53 4.28 -0.47 12.48
C PRO A 53 4.23 1.00 12.89
N HIS A 54 3.22 1.73 12.39
CA HIS A 54 2.94 3.07 12.87
C HIS A 54 2.61 3.04 14.37
N ALA A 55 3.31 3.86 15.17
CA ALA A 55 3.23 3.80 16.63
C ALA A 55 1.83 4.13 17.20
N LYS A 56 1.04 4.92 16.47
CA LYS A 56 -0.34 5.29 16.83
C LYS A 56 -1.42 4.31 16.33
N PHE A 57 -1.04 3.17 15.75
CA PHE A 57 -2.01 2.19 15.28
C PHE A 57 -2.95 1.74 16.39
N ARG A 58 -4.26 1.79 16.11
CA ARG A 58 -5.31 1.29 17.01
C ARG A 58 -6.10 0.20 16.31
N LEU A 59 -6.20 -0.96 16.95
CA LEU A 59 -6.98 -2.06 16.39
C LEU A 59 -8.48 -1.77 16.37
N LEU A 60 -8.99 -1.18 17.46
CA LEU A 60 -10.43 -1.07 17.72
C LEU A 60 -11.20 -0.42 16.56
N ASP A 61 -10.58 0.57 15.93
CA ASP A 61 -11.15 1.38 14.87
C ASP A 61 -10.25 1.47 13.62
N LEU A 62 -9.19 0.65 13.58
CA LEU A 62 -8.24 0.57 12.46
C LEU A 62 -7.68 1.93 12.03
N GLN A 63 -7.52 2.85 13.00
CA GLN A 63 -6.81 4.12 12.77
C GLN A 63 -5.31 3.88 12.70
N HIS A 64 -4.64 4.63 11.81
CA HIS A 64 -3.21 4.51 11.53
C HIS A 64 -2.78 3.10 11.11
N ASP A 65 -3.59 2.44 10.30
CA ASP A 65 -3.37 1.08 9.80
C ASP A 65 -2.37 1.02 8.64
N ILE A 66 -1.16 1.52 8.91
CA ILE A 66 -0.04 1.60 7.99
C ILE A 66 1.23 1.08 8.65
N GLY A 67 2.01 0.33 7.88
CA GLY A 67 3.30 -0.20 8.30
C GLY A 67 4.31 -0.20 7.17
N LEU A 68 5.58 -0.26 7.54
CA LEU A 68 6.67 -0.58 6.63
C LEU A 68 7.28 -1.92 7.00
N PHE A 69 7.80 -2.62 5.99
CA PHE A 69 8.79 -3.67 6.23
C PHE A 69 10.09 -3.38 5.48
N ARG A 70 11.20 -3.79 6.09
CA ARG A 70 12.54 -3.80 5.51
C ARG A 70 12.87 -5.22 5.09
N LEU A 71 13.13 -5.41 3.80
CA LEU A 71 13.67 -6.66 3.29
C LEU A 71 15.13 -6.81 3.72
N ARG A 72 15.58 -8.05 3.89
CA ARG A 72 16.98 -8.36 4.17
C ARG A 72 17.90 -7.96 3.01
N ARG A 73 17.43 -8.09 1.77
CA ARG A 73 18.07 -7.59 0.55
C ARG A 73 17.01 -6.92 -0.35
N PRO A 74 17.38 -5.89 -1.12
CA PRO A 74 16.45 -5.31 -2.09
C PRO A 74 16.15 -6.30 -3.21
N PHE A 75 14.95 -6.20 -3.81
CA PHE A 75 14.66 -6.87 -5.07
C PHE A 75 15.38 -6.19 -6.23
N HIS A 76 15.71 -6.97 -7.26
CA HIS A 76 16.21 -6.44 -8.52
C HIS A 76 15.02 -5.98 -9.38
N THR A 77 15.04 -4.74 -9.84
CA THR A 77 14.00 -4.24 -10.74
C THR A 77 14.15 -4.85 -12.13
N ASN A 78 13.02 -5.16 -12.77
CA ASN A 78 12.95 -5.73 -14.11
C ASN A 78 11.54 -5.48 -14.69
N LEU A 79 11.18 -6.11 -15.82
CA LEU A 79 9.86 -5.93 -16.44
C LEU A 79 8.67 -6.35 -15.55
N TYR A 80 8.90 -7.17 -14.51
CA TYR A 80 7.88 -7.71 -13.60
C TYR A 80 7.93 -7.10 -12.19
N ILE A 81 9.04 -6.45 -11.82
CA ILE A 81 9.27 -5.87 -10.51
C ILE A 81 9.69 -4.41 -10.69
N GLN A 82 8.77 -3.51 -10.37
CA GLN A 82 8.95 -2.07 -10.41
C GLN A 82 8.45 -1.45 -9.11
N TYR A 83 9.01 -0.29 -8.76
CA TYR A 83 8.50 0.51 -7.64
C TYR A 83 7.30 1.33 -8.10
N VAL A 84 6.32 1.47 -7.21
CA VAL A 84 5.20 2.39 -7.40
C VAL A 84 5.59 3.79 -6.96
N VAL A 85 4.99 4.81 -7.57
CA VAL A 85 5.19 6.21 -7.19
C VAL A 85 4.34 6.53 -5.97
N LEU A 86 4.89 7.30 -5.04
CA LEU A 86 4.15 7.85 -3.89
C LEU A 86 3.79 9.32 -4.13
N PRO A 87 2.73 9.85 -3.49
CA PRO A 87 2.44 11.27 -3.48
C PRO A 87 3.65 12.07 -2.97
N VAL A 88 3.89 13.24 -3.53
CA VAL A 88 5.03 14.10 -3.15
C VAL A 88 4.70 15.07 -2.01
N LYS A 89 3.41 15.28 -1.74
CA LYS A 89 2.88 16.14 -0.68
C LYS A 89 1.46 15.72 -0.32
N TYR A 90 0.96 16.25 0.80
CA TYR A 90 -0.45 16.15 1.18
C TYR A 90 -1.36 16.79 0.12
N ILE A 91 -2.45 16.11 -0.22
CA ILE A 91 -3.45 16.57 -1.20
C ILE A 91 -4.78 16.78 -0.45
N ALA A 92 -5.20 18.04 -0.29
CA ALA A 92 -6.41 18.37 0.46
C ALA A 92 -7.68 17.77 -0.18
N ASN A 93 -7.80 17.88 -1.51
CA ASN A 93 -8.92 17.33 -2.27
C ASN A 93 -8.43 16.22 -3.19
N LEU A 94 -8.13 15.06 -2.62
CA LEU A 94 -7.57 13.91 -3.35
C LEU A 94 -8.47 13.47 -4.51
N GLN A 95 -9.79 13.54 -4.31
CA GLN A 95 -10.82 13.16 -5.28
C GLN A 95 -10.88 14.09 -6.49
N ASP A 96 -10.59 15.38 -6.29
CA ASP A 96 -10.57 16.36 -7.39
C ASP A 96 -9.31 16.20 -8.26
N MET A 97 -8.21 15.73 -7.66
CA MET A 97 -6.96 15.46 -8.37
C MET A 97 -7.03 14.16 -9.19
N TYR A 98 -7.71 13.14 -8.67
CA TYR A 98 -7.85 11.83 -9.30
C TYR A 98 -9.30 11.55 -9.66
N THR A 99 -9.75 12.14 -10.77
CA THR A 99 -11.11 11.98 -11.30
C THR A 99 -11.33 10.64 -12.00
N GLU A 100 -10.25 9.99 -12.44
CA GLU A 100 -10.29 8.65 -13.02
C GLU A 100 -10.39 7.57 -11.94
N HIS A 101 -10.86 6.39 -12.34
CA HIS A 101 -10.97 5.26 -11.41
C HIS A 101 -9.58 4.76 -11.01
N CYS A 102 -9.40 4.57 -9.72
CA CYS A 102 -8.20 3.99 -9.15
C CYS A 102 -8.26 2.47 -9.20
N ILE A 103 -7.08 1.84 -9.16
CA ILE A 103 -6.90 0.41 -9.22
C ILE A 103 -6.58 -0.12 -7.83
N ALA A 104 -7.44 -0.96 -7.29
CA ALA A 104 -7.10 -1.84 -6.17
C ALA A 104 -6.73 -3.22 -6.71
N ALA A 105 -5.67 -3.84 -6.20
CA ALA A 105 -5.16 -5.11 -6.72
C ALA A 105 -4.74 -6.07 -5.61
N GLY A 106 -4.93 -7.36 -5.86
CA GLY A 106 -4.53 -8.42 -4.94
C GLY A 106 -5.08 -9.81 -5.32
N TRP A 107 -4.93 -10.75 -4.38
CA TRP A 107 -5.35 -12.15 -4.52
C TRP A 107 -6.47 -12.51 -3.54
N GLY A 108 -7.17 -11.53 -2.99
CA GLY A 108 -8.29 -11.71 -2.08
C GLY A 108 -9.45 -12.49 -2.70
N ARG A 109 -10.48 -12.72 -1.89
CA ARG A 109 -11.68 -13.43 -2.34
C ARG A 109 -12.35 -12.65 -3.47
N HIS A 110 -12.70 -13.36 -4.53
CA HIS A 110 -13.44 -12.80 -5.67
C HIS A 110 -14.92 -13.24 -5.68
N ILE A 111 -15.32 -14.12 -4.75
CA ILE A 111 -16.70 -14.52 -4.50
C ILE A 111 -17.00 -14.17 -3.04
N PRO A 112 -17.84 -13.16 -2.77
CA PRO A 112 -18.29 -12.81 -1.43
C PRO A 112 -18.88 -14.04 -0.71
N ASP A 113 -18.58 -14.18 0.59
CA ASP A 113 -19.10 -15.24 1.47
C ASP A 113 -18.85 -16.70 1.08
N SER A 114 -18.03 -16.94 0.06
CA SER A 114 -17.59 -18.30 -0.25
C SER A 114 -16.52 -18.78 0.74
N ASN A 115 -16.57 -20.08 1.06
CA ASN A 115 -15.47 -20.81 1.72
C ASN A 115 -14.32 -21.12 0.75
N ARG A 116 -14.45 -20.74 -0.53
CA ARG A 116 -13.38 -20.85 -1.52
C ARG A 116 -12.40 -19.70 -1.24
N GLY A 117 -11.14 -20.05 -1.01
CA GLY A 117 -10.12 -19.12 -0.55
C GLY A 117 -9.76 -18.01 -1.56
N SER A 118 -8.63 -17.35 -1.31
CA SER A 118 -8.00 -16.38 -2.20
C SER A 118 -7.95 -16.82 -3.67
N GLY A 119 -8.07 -15.86 -4.59
CA GLY A 119 -7.99 -16.13 -6.03
C GLY A 119 -6.63 -16.70 -6.43
N THR A 120 -6.61 -17.67 -7.36
CA THR A 120 -5.37 -18.32 -7.82
C THR A 120 -4.40 -17.36 -8.52
N TYR A 121 -4.94 -16.37 -9.22
CA TYR A 121 -4.21 -15.37 -10.01
C TYR A 121 -4.56 -13.96 -9.58
N LEU A 122 -3.62 -13.03 -9.79
CA LEU A 122 -3.73 -11.63 -9.42
C LEU A 122 -4.93 -11.00 -10.13
N ARG A 123 -5.76 -10.33 -9.36
CA ARG A 123 -6.90 -9.57 -9.88
C ARG A 123 -6.74 -8.11 -9.52
N HIS A 124 -7.49 -7.29 -10.23
CA HIS A 124 -7.63 -5.88 -9.94
C HIS A 124 -9.06 -5.43 -10.19
N VAL A 125 -9.45 -4.37 -9.52
CA VAL A 125 -10.75 -3.71 -9.68
C VAL A 125 -10.51 -2.21 -9.85
N ARG A 126 -11.32 -1.60 -10.71
CA ARG A 126 -11.35 -0.15 -10.90
C ARG A 126 -12.48 0.42 -10.05
N VAL A 127 -12.13 1.31 -9.12
CA VAL A 127 -13.04 1.95 -8.17
C VAL A 127 -12.80 3.47 -8.13
N PRO A 128 -13.84 4.30 -8.10
CA PRO A 128 -13.66 5.73 -7.94
C PRO A 128 -13.34 6.06 -6.48
N LEU A 129 -12.62 7.16 -6.26
CA LEU A 129 -12.51 7.73 -4.92
C LEU A 129 -13.84 8.38 -4.52
N ILE A 130 -14.21 8.23 -3.25
CA ILE A 130 -15.39 8.86 -2.66
C ILE A 130 -14.91 9.99 -1.74
N SER A 131 -15.54 11.16 -1.85
CA SER A 131 -15.20 12.29 -0.99
C SER A 131 -15.58 12.00 0.46
N ALA A 132 -14.81 12.57 1.38
CA ALA A 132 -15.04 12.45 2.82
C ALA A 132 -16.51 12.66 3.23
N MET A 133 -17.15 13.71 2.70
CA MET A 133 -18.54 14.06 2.99
C MET A 133 -19.57 13.07 2.41
N LYS A 134 -19.18 12.28 1.41
CA LYS A 134 -20.06 11.30 0.74
C LYS A 134 -19.80 9.87 1.17
N CYS A 135 -18.76 9.62 1.98
CA CYS A 135 -18.45 8.27 2.41
C CYS A 135 -19.45 7.82 3.50
N PRO A 136 -20.21 6.74 3.27
CA PRO A 136 -21.21 6.27 4.24
C PRO A 136 -20.60 5.47 5.39
N MET A 137 -19.29 5.20 5.37
CA MET A 137 -18.63 4.35 6.35
C MET A 137 -18.54 5.04 7.73
N PRO A 138 -19.02 4.40 8.80
CA PRO A 138 -19.03 4.99 10.14
C PRO A 138 -17.61 5.13 10.69
N ASN A 139 -17.40 6.14 11.54
CA ASN A 139 -16.14 6.37 12.27
C ASN A 139 -14.89 6.54 11.39
N ILE A 140 -15.07 6.93 10.12
CA ILE A 140 -13.94 7.24 9.25
C ILE A 140 -13.22 8.52 9.72
N ASN A 141 -11.89 8.45 9.79
CA ASN A 141 -11.06 9.63 9.98
C ASN A 141 -10.56 10.11 8.60
N ILE A 142 -11.18 11.18 8.09
CA ILE A 142 -11.00 11.70 6.73
C ILE A 142 -9.59 12.24 6.42
N GLU A 143 -8.80 12.56 7.46
CA GLU A 143 -7.41 12.98 7.30
C GLU A 143 -6.51 11.78 7.01
N THR A 144 -6.77 10.67 7.71
CA THR A 144 -5.92 9.47 7.70
C THR A 144 -6.43 8.36 6.78
N GLN A 145 -7.68 8.43 6.34
CA GLN A 145 -8.38 7.40 5.58
C GLN A 145 -9.11 8.01 4.38
N VAL A 146 -9.30 7.18 3.35
CA VAL A 146 -10.05 7.53 2.13
C VAL A 146 -10.95 6.36 1.74
N CYS A 147 -12.15 6.67 1.27
CA CYS A 147 -13.07 5.68 0.72
C CYS A 147 -12.90 5.56 -0.78
N ALA A 148 -12.98 4.35 -1.30
CA ALA A 148 -13.07 4.10 -2.73
C ALA A 148 -14.03 2.95 -3.01
N GLY A 149 -14.87 3.09 -4.03
CA GLY A 149 -15.89 2.10 -4.34
C GLY A 149 -17.07 2.71 -5.09
N LEU A 150 -17.92 1.83 -5.60
CA LEU A 150 -19.21 2.20 -6.16
C LEU A 150 -20.25 2.15 -5.04
N LEU A 151 -21.06 3.21 -4.88
CA LEU A 151 -22.08 3.25 -3.82
C LEU A 151 -23.22 2.28 -4.13
N GLU A 152 -23.46 1.96 -5.40
CA GLU A 152 -24.34 0.89 -5.84
C GLU A 152 -23.79 -0.52 -5.56
N GLY A 153 -22.53 -0.65 -5.13
CA GLY A 153 -21.86 -1.93 -4.88
C GLY A 153 -21.32 -2.61 -6.15
N GLY A 154 -21.13 -3.92 -6.09
CA GLY A 154 -20.71 -4.77 -7.21
C GLY A 154 -19.20 -4.83 -7.51
N ARG A 155 -18.40 -3.86 -7.01
CA ARG A 155 -16.94 -3.82 -7.21
C ARG A 155 -16.23 -3.34 -5.94
N ASP A 156 -15.30 -4.15 -5.43
CA ASP A 156 -14.54 -3.82 -4.23
C ASP A 156 -13.26 -4.68 -4.10
N ALA A 157 -12.32 -4.22 -3.28
CA ALA A 157 -11.30 -5.09 -2.70
C ALA A 157 -11.94 -5.97 -1.61
N CYS A 158 -11.39 -7.14 -1.31
CA CYS A 158 -12.03 -8.05 -0.37
C CYS A 158 -11.05 -8.71 0.59
N LYS A 159 -11.58 -9.58 1.46
CA LYS A 159 -10.80 -10.36 2.42
C LYS A 159 -9.64 -11.06 1.72
N GLY A 160 -8.42 -10.78 2.18
CA GLY A 160 -7.18 -11.29 1.60
C GLY A 160 -6.44 -10.29 0.70
N ASP A 161 -7.05 -9.15 0.35
CA ASP A 161 -6.38 -8.03 -0.33
C ASP A 161 -5.79 -7.00 0.65
N SER A 162 -6.06 -7.13 1.96
CA SER A 162 -5.56 -6.22 3.00
C SER A 162 -4.05 -5.99 2.86
N GLY A 163 -3.63 -4.72 2.92
CA GLY A 163 -2.25 -4.31 2.68
C GLY A 163 -1.87 -4.12 1.21
N GLY A 164 -2.74 -4.50 0.27
CA GLY A 164 -2.58 -4.21 -1.15
C GLY A 164 -2.74 -2.71 -1.47
N PRO A 165 -2.28 -2.28 -2.65
CA PRO A 165 -2.26 -0.86 -3.01
C PRO A 165 -3.60 -0.40 -3.59
N LEU A 166 -3.91 0.88 -3.39
CA LEU A 166 -4.85 1.65 -4.21
C LEU A 166 -4.07 2.66 -5.05
N ILE A 167 -4.09 2.48 -6.37
CA ILE A 167 -3.25 3.22 -7.31
C ILE A 167 -4.13 4.08 -8.22
N CYS A 168 -3.90 5.39 -8.21
CA CYS A 168 -4.56 6.33 -9.11
C CYS A 168 -3.51 6.94 -10.03
N ASN A 169 -3.69 6.85 -11.35
CA ASN A 169 -2.75 7.39 -12.35
C ASN A 169 -1.27 7.02 -12.11
N GLY A 170 -1.01 5.78 -11.67
CA GLY A 170 0.35 5.28 -11.38
C GLY A 170 0.92 5.65 -10.01
N THR A 171 0.18 6.44 -9.21
CA THR A 171 0.55 6.83 -7.84
C THR A 171 -0.24 6.01 -6.81
N GLN A 172 0.45 5.40 -5.85
CA GLN A 172 -0.22 4.72 -4.73
C GLN A 172 -0.73 5.75 -3.72
N VAL A 173 -2.03 6.03 -3.75
CA VAL A 173 -2.67 6.99 -2.86
C VAL A 173 -3.21 6.34 -1.58
N GLY A 174 -3.41 5.02 -1.60
CA GLY A 174 -4.02 4.30 -0.49
C GLY A 174 -3.45 2.89 -0.25
N ILE A 175 -3.76 2.35 0.91
CA ILE A 175 -3.48 0.96 1.31
C ILE A 175 -4.80 0.34 1.74
N ILE A 176 -5.17 -0.81 1.16
CA ILE A 176 -6.40 -1.55 1.49
C ILE A 176 -6.37 -1.89 2.99
N SER A 177 -7.37 -1.42 3.74
CA SER A 177 -7.42 -1.58 5.19
C SER A 177 -8.65 -2.36 5.65
N TRP A 178 -9.85 -1.79 5.49
CA TRP A 178 -11.08 -2.39 6.00
C TRP A 178 -12.31 -2.03 5.18
N GLY A 179 -13.41 -2.69 5.49
CA GLY A 179 -14.72 -2.49 4.87
C GLY A 179 -15.77 -3.36 5.56
N GLU A 180 -17.04 -3.09 5.28
CA GLU A 180 -18.16 -3.91 5.73
C GLU A 180 -18.63 -4.82 4.61
N GLY A 181 -18.35 -6.12 4.73
CA GLY A 181 -18.54 -7.05 3.61
C GLY A 181 -17.57 -6.75 2.46
N CYS A 182 -17.96 -7.13 1.24
CA CYS A 182 -17.24 -6.77 0.02
C CYS A 182 -18.27 -6.47 -1.07
N ALA A 183 -18.11 -5.34 -1.76
CA ALA A 183 -18.96 -4.95 -2.89
C ALA A 183 -20.46 -4.84 -2.56
N LEU A 184 -20.80 -4.55 -1.30
CA LEU A 184 -22.16 -4.29 -0.87
C LEU A 184 -22.56 -2.84 -1.20
N PRO A 185 -23.85 -2.59 -1.55
CA PRO A 185 -24.35 -1.23 -1.71
C PRO A 185 -24.15 -0.41 -0.44
N ASN A 186 -23.69 0.84 -0.58
CA ASN A 186 -23.37 1.78 0.49
C ASN A 186 -22.30 1.31 1.49
N SER A 187 -21.49 0.31 1.14
CA SER A 187 -20.35 -0.13 1.97
C SER A 187 -19.05 -0.16 1.15
N PRO A 188 -18.52 1.01 0.75
CA PRO A 188 -17.26 1.07 0.00
C PRO A 188 -16.07 0.66 0.87
N GLY A 189 -14.99 0.22 0.22
CA GLY A 189 -13.73 -0.05 0.89
C GLY A 189 -13.11 1.21 1.50
N VAL A 190 -12.46 1.05 2.66
CA VAL A 190 -11.71 2.08 3.36
C VAL A 190 -10.23 1.77 3.31
N TYR A 191 -9.46 2.79 2.94
CA TYR A 191 -8.03 2.71 2.68
C TYR A 191 -7.28 3.69 3.57
N SER A 192 -6.10 3.32 4.07
CA SER A 192 -5.22 4.28 4.74
C SER A 192 -4.61 5.24 3.72
N ARG A 193 -4.71 6.55 3.95
CA ARG A 193 -4.23 7.59 3.04
C ARG A 193 -2.71 7.74 3.08
N VAL A 194 -2.05 7.43 1.97
CA VAL A 194 -0.57 7.46 1.90
C VAL A 194 -0.01 8.88 2.02
N ASP A 195 -0.68 9.86 1.42
CA ASP A 195 -0.23 11.26 1.39
C ASP A 195 -0.22 11.94 2.78
N PHE A 196 -1.07 11.49 3.69
CA PHE A 196 -1.05 11.92 5.09
C PHE A 196 0.19 11.41 5.85
N TYR A 197 0.71 10.22 5.49
CA TYR A 197 1.80 9.57 6.22
C TYR A 197 3.19 9.85 5.64
N LEU A 198 3.35 10.79 4.69
CA LEU A 198 4.63 11.04 4.02
C LEU A 198 5.77 11.39 4.99
N ASP A 199 5.50 12.24 5.99
CA ASP A 199 6.51 12.61 6.99
C ASP A 199 6.92 11.40 7.83
N TRP A 200 5.95 10.63 8.32
CA TRP A 200 6.20 9.41 9.07
C TRP A 200 6.97 8.37 8.24
N LEU A 201 6.61 8.19 6.96
CA LEU A 201 7.30 7.29 6.03
C LEU A 201 8.76 7.71 5.87
N ASN A 202 9.01 8.99 5.59
CA ASN A 202 10.36 9.53 5.39
C ASN A 202 11.22 9.39 6.65
N GLU A 203 10.72 9.82 7.81
CA GLU A 203 11.43 9.66 9.08
C GLU A 203 11.74 8.19 9.40
N THR A 204 10.77 7.31 9.18
CA THR A 204 10.93 5.88 9.46
C THR A 204 11.97 5.25 8.53
N ILE A 205 11.99 5.61 7.25
CA ILE A 205 12.99 5.16 6.27
C ILE A 205 14.39 5.63 6.67
N GLN A 206 14.54 6.91 7.03
CA GLN A 206 15.82 7.51 7.43
C GLN A 206 16.38 6.87 8.71
N ARG A 207 15.57 6.77 9.77
CA ARG A 207 15.98 6.16 11.06
C ARG A 207 16.38 4.70 10.95
N ASN A 208 15.89 3.99 9.94
CA ASN A 208 16.13 2.56 9.75
C ASN A 208 17.14 2.24 8.63
N GLY A 209 17.98 3.22 8.26
CA GLY A 209 19.21 2.99 7.50
C GLY A 209 19.02 2.54 6.05
N VAL A 210 17.86 2.81 5.45
CA VAL A 210 17.60 2.53 4.03
C VAL A 210 18.14 3.65 3.12
N SER A 211 18.63 4.74 3.72
CA SER A 211 19.31 5.86 3.04
C SER A 211 20.57 5.46 2.26
N LYS A 212 21.15 4.27 2.49
CA LYS A 212 22.20 3.74 1.61
C LYS A 212 21.69 3.31 0.22
N TYR A 213 20.38 3.13 0.02
CA TYR A 213 19.85 2.52 -1.21
C TYR A 213 18.52 3.09 -1.78
N SER A 214 17.87 4.12 -1.21
CA SER A 214 16.76 4.79 -1.93
C SER A 214 16.53 6.24 -1.54
N PHE A 215 16.89 7.14 -2.46
CA PHE A 215 16.08 8.20 -3.07
C PHE A 215 17.08 8.93 -3.97
N ARG A 216 17.18 8.58 -5.26
CA ARG A 216 17.79 9.51 -6.20
C ARG A 216 16.68 10.50 -6.55
N PRO A 217 16.74 11.76 -6.11
CA PRO A 217 15.91 12.77 -6.71
C PRO A 217 16.32 12.80 -8.18
N VAL A 218 15.37 12.63 -9.09
CA VAL A 218 15.62 12.88 -10.52
C VAL A 218 16.17 14.32 -10.74
N ALA A 219 15.95 15.22 -9.77
CA ALA A 219 16.55 16.54 -9.71
C ALA A 219 18.09 16.57 -9.63
N SER A 220 18.77 15.59 -9.01
CA SER A 220 20.24 15.64 -8.87
C SER A 220 20.98 15.30 -10.17
N ILE A 221 20.35 14.57 -11.09
CA ILE A 221 20.95 14.25 -12.40
C ILE A 221 20.78 15.43 -13.36
N ALA A 222 19.66 16.16 -13.29
CA ALA A 222 19.44 17.34 -14.12
C ALA A 222 20.41 18.49 -13.79
N PHE A 223 20.72 18.72 -12.50
CA PHE A 223 21.71 19.72 -12.10
C PHE A 223 23.14 19.35 -12.54
N ALA A 224 23.54 18.08 -12.40
CA ALA A 224 24.88 17.65 -12.81
C ALA A 224 25.10 17.77 -14.33
N LEU A 225 24.07 17.47 -15.14
CA LEU A 225 24.15 17.59 -16.60
C LEU A 225 24.13 19.05 -17.08
N TYR A 226 23.40 19.94 -16.40
CA TYR A 226 23.41 21.38 -16.71
C TYR A 226 24.78 22.02 -16.44
N TRP A 227 25.45 21.64 -15.34
CA TRP A 227 26.79 22.13 -15.02
C TRP A 227 27.88 21.53 -15.93
N LEU A 228 27.76 20.26 -16.33
CA LEU A 228 28.64 19.65 -17.34
C LEU A 228 28.50 20.31 -18.72
N TYR A 229 27.28 20.70 -19.11
CA TYR A 229 27.03 21.42 -20.36
C TYR A 229 27.66 22.83 -20.34
N LEU A 230 27.56 23.56 -19.23
CA LEU A 230 28.21 24.88 -19.07
C LEU A 230 29.75 24.79 -19.01
N PHE A 231 30.32 23.73 -18.46
CA PHE A 231 31.78 23.54 -18.41
C PHE A 231 32.40 23.13 -19.76
N LEU A 232 31.61 22.52 -20.66
CA LEU A 232 32.05 22.14 -22.02
C LEU A 232 31.88 23.27 -23.05
N MET A 233 31.28 24.40 -22.68
CA MET A 233 31.11 25.58 -23.54
C MET A 233 31.98 26.79 -23.12
N CYS A 234 33.02 26.56 -22.29
CA CYS A 234 34.10 27.51 -22.01
C CYS A 234 35.44 26.91 -22.41
#